data_AF-A0A938KK52-F1
#
_entry.id   AF-A0A938KK52-F1
#
_cell.length_a   1.000
_cell.length_b   1.000
_cell.length_c   1.000
_cell.angle_alpha   90.00
_cell.angle_beta   90.00
_cell.angle_gamma   90.00
#
_symmetry.space_group_name_H-M   'P 1'
#
loop_
_entity.id
_entity.type
_entity.pdbx_description
1 polymer ?
#
loop_
_entity_poly.entity_id
_entity_poly.type
_entity_poly.pdbx_seq_one_letter_code
_entity_poly.pdbx_strand_id
1 'polypeptide(L)'
;IPYADLFADAVESYWRAAAIGKEKGQDNARARLEHAENGIQRALARQTLRYESSMIFLASIVSGAPFLGLLGTVWGVLVAFGAVGVQQAPTIQTLAPGISAALLTTIAGLVVAIPSVFGYNYLLARARMLITEMENFASSLADRIELESN
;
A
#
# COMPACT_ATOMS: atom_id res chain seq x y z
N ILE A 1 -17.61 2.13 -5.18
CA ILE A 1 -17.44 0.96 -4.29
C ILE A 1 -16.57 -0.04 -5.06
N PRO A 2 -15.49 -0.60 -4.50
CA PRO A 2 -14.56 -1.47 -5.24
C PRO A 2 -15.24 -2.61 -6.03
N TYR A 3 -16.31 -3.18 -5.48
CA TYR A 3 -17.15 -4.17 -6.18
C TYR A 3 -17.84 -3.64 -7.43
N ALA A 4 -18.24 -2.36 -7.45
CA ALA A 4 -18.87 -1.73 -8.61
C ALA A 4 -17.84 -1.43 -9.72
N ASP A 5 -16.60 -1.08 -9.36
CA ASP A 5 -15.52 -0.88 -10.32
C ASP A 5 -15.12 -2.23 -10.94
N LEU A 6 -14.98 -3.29 -10.12
CA LEU A 6 -14.69 -4.65 -10.59
C LEU A 6 -15.78 -5.16 -11.52
N PHE A 7 -17.05 -4.95 -11.14
CA PHE A 7 -18.20 -5.36 -11.95
C PHE A 7 -18.30 -4.57 -13.25
N ALA A 8 -18.08 -3.25 -13.22
CA ALA A 8 -18.10 -2.42 -14.42
C ALA A 8 -16.99 -2.82 -15.40
N ASP A 9 -15.78 -3.07 -14.90
CA ASP A 9 -14.61 -3.46 -15.70
C ASP A 9 -14.75 -4.90 -16.24
N ALA A 10 -15.35 -5.81 -15.46
CA ALA A 10 -15.72 -7.16 -15.92
C ALA A 10 -16.81 -7.11 -17.01
N VAL A 11 -17.84 -6.27 -16.84
CA VAL A 11 -18.91 -6.09 -17.82
C VAL A 11 -18.37 -5.46 -19.09
N GLU A 12 -17.54 -4.42 -19.00
CA GLU A 12 -16.94 -3.76 -20.16
C GLU A 12 -16.01 -4.69 -20.95
N SER A 13 -15.18 -5.48 -20.25
CA SER A 13 -14.33 -6.48 -20.91
C SER A 13 -15.13 -7.63 -21.53
N TYR A 14 -16.24 -8.05 -20.92
CA TYR A 14 -17.18 -9.02 -21.50
C TYR A 14 -17.81 -8.49 -22.80
N TRP A 15 -18.27 -7.24 -22.82
CA TRP A 15 -18.85 -6.63 -24.03
C TRP A 15 -17.82 -6.41 -25.13
N ARG A 16 -16.58 -6.04 -24.78
CA ARG A 16 -15.48 -5.94 -25.76
C ARG A 16 -15.12 -7.31 -26.34
N ALA A 17 -15.07 -8.36 -25.53
CA ALA A 17 -14.85 -9.73 -26.03
C ALA A 17 -16.02 -10.23 -26.88
N ALA A 18 -17.27 -9.89 -26.52
CA ALA A 18 -18.46 -10.21 -27.31
C ALA A 18 -18.47 -9.47 -28.67
N ALA A 19 -17.96 -8.24 -28.72
CA ALA A 19 -17.80 -7.50 -29.97
C ALA A 19 -16.73 -8.12 -30.89
N ILE A 20 -15.61 -8.59 -30.32
CA ILE A 20 -14.53 -9.26 -31.07
C ILE A 20 -14.96 -10.65 -31.55
N GLY A 21 -15.77 -11.38 -30.78
CA GLY A 21 -16.32 -12.69 -31.17
C GLY A 21 -17.29 -12.60 -32.36
N LYS A 22 -18.00 -11.47 -32.51
CA LYS A 22 -18.98 -11.25 -33.58
C LYS A 22 -18.32 -11.08 -34.97
N GLU A 23 -17.06 -10.66 -35.04
CA GLU A 23 -16.32 -10.51 -36.30
C GLU A 23 -15.67 -11.81 -36.82
N LYS A 24 -15.46 -12.83 -35.96
CA LYS A 24 -14.69 -14.03 -36.33
C LYS A 24 -15.51 -15.28 -36.68
N GLY A 25 -16.84 -15.28 -36.53
CA GLY A 25 -17.70 -16.39 -36.98
C GLY A 25 -17.36 -17.77 -36.37
N GLN A 26 -16.64 -17.81 -35.24
CA GLN A 26 -16.36 -19.00 -34.47
C GLN A 26 -16.92 -18.79 -33.06
N ASP A 27 -18.14 -19.26 -32.84
CA ASP A 27 -18.82 -19.24 -31.54
C ASP A 27 -18.24 -20.37 -30.65
N ASN A 28 -16.94 -20.28 -30.36
CA ASN A 28 -16.29 -21.19 -29.41
C ASN A 28 -16.57 -20.65 -28.01
N ALA A 29 -17.58 -21.20 -27.34
CA ALA A 29 -17.92 -20.91 -25.94
C ALA A 29 -16.67 -20.93 -25.02
N ARG A 30 -15.72 -21.84 -25.30
CA ARG A 30 -14.41 -21.92 -24.63
C ARG A 30 -13.54 -20.66 -24.78
N ALA A 31 -13.51 -20.02 -25.95
CA ALA A 31 -12.74 -18.79 -26.15
C ALA A 31 -13.38 -17.60 -25.40
N ARG A 32 -14.72 -17.57 -25.30
CA ARG A 32 -15.45 -16.55 -24.53
C ARG A 32 -15.23 -16.71 -23.02
N LEU A 33 -15.20 -17.95 -22.53
CA LEU A 33 -14.83 -18.31 -21.16
C LEU A 33 -13.41 -17.87 -20.80
N GLU A 34 -12.43 -18.24 -21.64
CA GLU A 34 -11.02 -17.88 -21.43
C GLU A 34 -10.83 -16.35 -21.39
N HIS A 35 -11.55 -15.61 -22.24
CA HIS A 35 -11.50 -14.15 -22.21
C HIS A 35 -12.14 -13.54 -20.95
N ALA A 36 -13.23 -14.12 -20.45
CA ALA A 36 -13.88 -13.70 -19.21
C ALA A 36 -12.98 -13.95 -17.99
N GLU A 37 -12.38 -15.14 -17.88
CA GLU A 37 -11.45 -15.50 -16.80
C GLU A 37 -10.23 -14.55 -16.78
N ASN A 38 -9.62 -14.33 -17.95
CA ASN A 38 -8.52 -13.38 -18.09
C ASN A 38 -8.94 -11.94 -17.74
N GLY A 39 -10.19 -11.55 -18.02
CA GLY A 39 -10.76 -10.26 -17.63
C GLY A 39 -10.82 -10.11 -16.11
N ILE A 40 -11.36 -11.11 -15.42
CA ILE A 40 -11.50 -11.16 -13.96
C ILE A 40 -10.12 -11.13 -13.29
N GLN A 41 -9.16 -11.95 -13.74
CA GLN A 41 -7.80 -11.96 -13.19
C GLN A 41 -7.10 -10.61 -13.32
N ARG A 42 -7.23 -9.94 -14.48
CA ARG A 42 -6.68 -8.59 -14.69
C ARG A 42 -7.32 -7.55 -13.78
N ALA A 43 -8.62 -7.64 -13.57
CA ALA A 43 -9.35 -6.71 -12.70
C ALA A 43 -8.98 -6.92 -11.22
N LEU A 44 -8.83 -8.18 -10.78
CA LEU A 44 -8.31 -8.54 -9.47
C LEU A 44 -6.89 -7.99 -9.27
N ALA A 45 -5.99 -8.20 -10.22
CA ALA A 45 -4.61 -7.71 -10.15
C ALA A 45 -4.54 -6.18 -10.03
N ARG A 46 -5.36 -5.44 -10.80
CA ARG A 46 -5.48 -3.97 -10.68
C ARG A 46 -5.92 -3.55 -9.28
N GLN A 47 -6.88 -4.27 -8.71
CA GLN A 47 -7.41 -3.95 -7.39
C GLN A 47 -6.41 -4.25 -6.27
N THR A 48 -5.68 -5.37 -6.35
CA THR A 48 -4.55 -5.69 -5.47
C THR A 48 -3.49 -4.60 -5.51
N LEU A 49 -3.05 -4.18 -6.70
CA LEU A 49 -2.08 -3.09 -6.86
C LEU A 49 -2.56 -1.78 -6.25
N ARG A 50 -3.87 -1.46 -6.33
CA ARG A 50 -4.44 -0.26 -5.71
C ARG A 50 -4.33 -0.30 -4.18
N TYR A 51 -4.63 -1.45 -3.56
CA TYR A 51 -4.45 -1.62 -2.11
C TYR A 51 -2.98 -1.56 -1.70
N GLU A 52 -2.11 -2.23 -2.44
CA GLU A 52 -0.66 -2.21 -2.18
C GLU A 52 -0.08 -0.80 -2.31
N SER A 53 -0.48 -0.02 -3.33
CA SER A 53 0.01 1.35 -3.54
C SER A 53 -0.26 2.28 -2.36
N SER A 54 -1.42 2.14 -1.72
CA SER A 54 -1.77 2.95 -0.54
C SER A 54 -0.99 2.51 0.70
N MET A 55 -0.64 1.23 0.77
CA MET A 55 0.17 0.68 1.86
C MET A 55 1.65 1.06 1.78
N ILE A 56 2.18 1.29 0.57
CA ILE A 56 3.57 1.71 0.37
C ILE A 56 3.87 3.01 1.13
N PHE A 57 2.98 4.00 1.07
CA PHE A 57 3.16 5.25 1.80
C PHE A 57 3.26 5.03 3.32
N LEU A 58 2.40 4.16 3.86
CA LEU A 58 2.38 3.84 5.29
C LEU A 58 3.64 3.06 5.69
N ALA A 59 4.12 2.14 4.85
CA ALA A 59 5.40 1.45 5.03
C ALA A 59 6.60 2.41 5.00
N SER A 60 6.57 3.42 4.12
CA SER A 60 7.58 4.48 4.08
C SER A 60 7.59 5.33 5.36
N ILE A 61 6.42 5.63 5.95
CA ILE A 61 6.36 6.34 7.24
C ILE A 61 6.93 5.48 8.37
N VAL A 62 6.58 4.20 8.42
CA VAL A 62 7.09 3.24 9.43
C VAL A 62 8.60 3.19 9.44
N SER A 63 9.22 3.12 8.26
CA SER A 63 10.67 3.05 8.10
C SER A 63 11.36 4.41 8.19
N GLY A 64 10.72 5.47 7.70
CA GLY A 64 11.30 6.81 7.59
C GLY A 64 11.21 7.64 8.87
N ALA A 65 10.14 7.52 9.65
CA ALA A 65 9.93 8.34 10.86
C ALA A 65 11.05 8.19 11.91
N PRO A 66 11.58 6.99 12.20
CA PRO A 66 12.73 6.84 13.10
C PRO A 66 14.00 7.53 12.58
N PHE A 67 14.26 7.47 11.27
CA PHE A 67 15.42 8.12 10.67
C PHE A 67 15.32 9.65 10.73
N LEU A 68 14.13 10.21 10.59
CA LEU A 68 13.91 11.65 10.82
C LEU A 68 14.20 12.04 12.28
N GLY A 69 13.82 11.20 13.24
CA GLY A 69 14.13 11.41 14.66
C GLY A 69 15.64 11.38 14.95
N LEU A 70 16.36 10.42 14.34
CA LEU A 70 17.81 10.30 14.41
C LEU A 70 18.54 11.47 13.71
N LEU A 71 18.05 11.92 12.56
CA LEU A 71 18.59 13.12 11.92
C LEU A 71 18.48 14.33 12.86
N GLY A 72 17.33 14.47 13.53
CA GLY A 72 17.10 15.52 14.53
C GLY A 72 18.07 15.46 15.71
N THR A 73 18.43 14.26 16.19
CA THR A 73 19.43 14.15 17.27
C THR A 73 20.79 14.60 16.82
N VAL A 74 21.24 14.13 15.66
CA VAL A 74 22.55 14.50 15.10
C VAL A 74 22.62 16.01 14.89
N TRP A 75 21.57 16.62 14.34
CA TRP A 75 21.50 18.07 14.15
C TRP A 75 21.53 18.83 15.48
N GLY A 76 20.70 18.44 16.45
CA GLY A 76 20.64 19.12 17.76
C GLY A 76 21.95 19.02 18.54
N VAL A 77 22.61 17.86 18.46
CA VAL A 77 23.96 17.66 19.03
C VAL A 77 24.99 18.55 18.32
N LEU A 78 24.95 18.62 16.98
CA LEU A 78 25.84 19.49 16.20
C LEU A 78 25.69 20.97 16.59
N VAL A 79 24.46 21.45 16.75
CA VAL A 79 24.20 22.84 17.19
C VAL A 79 24.70 23.07 18.62
N ALA A 80 24.48 22.12 19.53
CA ALA A 80 24.95 22.21 20.92
C ALA A 80 26.49 22.33 20.99
N PHE A 81 27.20 21.47 20.27
CA PHE A 81 28.67 21.52 20.22
C PHE A 81 29.21 22.75 19.48
N GLY A 82 28.52 23.20 18.42
CA GLY A 82 28.86 24.45 17.73
C GLY A 82 28.79 25.68 18.65
N ALA A 83 27.78 25.76 19.50
CA ALA A 83 27.62 26.85 20.47
C ALA A 83 28.71 26.85 21.56
N VAL A 84 29.23 25.67 21.92
CA VAL A 84 30.34 25.52 22.86
C VAL A 84 31.69 25.86 22.23
N GLY A 85 31.90 25.53 20.95
CA GLY A 85 33.18 25.78 20.26
C GLY A 85 33.59 27.25 20.17
N VAL A 86 32.65 28.18 20.37
CA VAL A 86 32.90 29.64 20.35
C VAL A 86 33.13 30.20 21.77
N GLN A 87 32.90 29.41 22.82
CA GLN A 87 33.02 29.85 24.22
C GLN A 87 34.41 29.54 24.80
N GLN A 88 34.97 30.49 25.56
CA GLN A 88 36.27 30.34 26.22
C GLN A 88 36.23 29.36 27.41
N ALA A 89 35.07 29.20 28.06
CA ALA A 89 34.87 28.30 29.19
C ALA A 89 33.53 27.54 29.05
N PRO A 90 33.49 26.44 28.29
CA PRO A 90 32.29 25.62 28.13
C PRO A 90 31.82 25.01 29.46
N THR A 91 30.52 24.98 29.70
CA THR A 91 29.94 24.25 30.83
C THR A 91 28.92 23.23 30.36
N ILE A 92 28.67 22.19 31.16
CA ILE A 92 27.63 21.19 30.82
C ILE A 92 26.25 21.85 30.72
N GLN A 93 25.99 22.91 31.51
CA GLN A 93 24.74 23.65 31.45
C GLN A 93 24.51 24.31 30.08
N THR A 94 25.56 24.70 29.35
CA THR A 94 25.39 25.32 28.01
C THR A 94 25.07 24.30 26.93
N LEU A 95 25.38 23.01 27.14
CA LEU A 95 25.02 21.91 26.24
C LEU A 95 23.63 21.33 26.50
N ALA A 96 23.17 21.37 27.76
CA ALA A 96 21.96 20.70 28.20
C ALA A 96 20.70 21.01 27.36
N PRO A 97 20.43 22.26 26.94
CA PRO A 97 19.24 22.57 26.13
C PRO A 97 19.28 21.91 24.74
N GLY A 98 20.43 21.93 24.07
CA GLY A 98 20.57 21.37 22.72
C GLY A 98 20.50 19.84 22.71
N ILE A 99 21.06 19.19 23.73
CA ILE A 99 20.97 17.73 23.90
C ILE A 99 19.56 17.31 24.27
N SER A 100 18.86 18.05 25.14
CA SER A 100 17.46 17.76 25.47
C SER A 100 16.55 17.88 24.25
N ALA A 101 16.74 18.93 23.44
CA ALA A 101 16.00 19.09 22.18
C ALA A 101 16.28 17.95 21.20
N ALA A 102 17.54 17.51 21.06
CA ALA A 102 17.92 16.34 20.28
C ALA A 102 17.17 15.08 20.73
N LEU A 103 17.12 14.79 22.04
CA LEU A 103 16.41 13.62 22.55
C LEU A 103 14.90 13.68 22.27
N LEU A 104 14.30 14.87 22.35
CA LEU A 104 12.88 15.06 22.06
C LEU A 104 12.53 14.70 20.60
N THR A 105 13.41 14.97 19.63
CA THR A 105 13.15 14.61 18.22
C THR A 105 13.08 13.10 18.00
N THR A 106 13.86 12.32 18.76
CA THR A 106 13.77 10.84 18.70
C THR A 106 12.46 10.34 19.27
N ILE A 107 12.05 10.90 20.41
CA ILE A 107 10.75 10.55 21.01
C ILE A 107 9.63 10.87 20.02
N ALA A 108 9.66 12.03 19.38
CA ALA A 108 8.68 12.39 18.36
C ALA A 108 8.67 11.41 17.17
N GLY A 109 9.85 10.99 16.67
CA GLY A 109 9.96 10.00 15.60
C GLY A 109 9.36 8.64 15.99
N LEU A 110 9.60 8.19 17.23
CA LEU A 110 9.03 6.95 17.76
C LEU A 110 7.51 7.03 17.96
N VAL A 111 7.02 8.17 18.46
CA VAL A 111 5.58 8.43 18.64
C VAL A 111 4.82 8.37 17.31
N VAL A 112 5.45 8.73 16.19
CA VAL A 112 4.85 8.57 14.85
C VAL A 112 5.04 7.15 14.30
N ALA A 113 6.21 6.54 14.49
CA ALA A 113 6.53 5.22 13.95
C ALA A 113 5.67 4.11 14.57
N ILE A 114 5.49 4.11 15.90
CA ILE A 114 4.80 3.03 16.61
C ILE A 114 3.33 2.88 16.15
N PRO A 115 2.49 3.93 16.16
CA PRO A 115 1.12 3.82 15.65
C PRO A 115 1.06 3.45 14.17
N SER A 116 2.01 3.94 13.37
CA SER A 116 2.09 3.64 11.94
C SER A 116 2.33 2.14 11.69
N VAL A 117 3.15 1.47 12.52
CA VAL A 117 3.40 0.02 12.42
C VAL A 117 2.11 -0.77 12.69
N PHE A 118 1.38 -0.42 13.75
CA PHE A 118 0.10 -1.07 14.07
C PHE A 118 -0.92 -0.87 12.95
N GLY A 119 -1.03 0.37 12.44
CA GLY A 119 -1.92 0.69 11.32
C GLY A 119 -1.57 -0.09 10.05
N TYR A 120 -0.29 -0.15 9.69
CA TYR A 120 0.19 -0.91 8.53
C TYR A 120 -0.14 -2.40 8.65
N ASN A 121 0.15 -3.01 9.80
CA ASN A 121 -0.11 -4.44 10.02
C ASN A 121 -1.62 -4.74 9.97
N TYR A 122 -2.46 -3.88 10.54
CA TYR A 122 -3.91 -4.04 10.51
C TYR A 122 -4.47 -3.92 9.08
N LEU A 123 -4.06 -2.89 8.34
CA LEU A 123 -4.48 -2.71 6.94
C LEU A 123 -3.98 -3.83 6.04
N LEU A 124 -2.75 -4.33 6.26
CA LEU A 124 -2.18 -5.45 5.52
C LEU A 124 -3.03 -6.72 5.69
N ALA A 125 -3.40 -7.04 6.94
CA ALA A 125 -4.24 -8.19 7.22
C ALA A 125 -5.62 -8.04 6.54
N ARG A 126 -6.21 -6.85 6.62
CA ARG A 126 -7.52 -6.57 6.01
C ARG A 126 -7.51 -6.58 4.49
N ALA A 127 -6.46 -6.04 3.87
CA ALA A 127 -6.27 -6.07 2.42
C ALA A 127 -6.13 -7.50 1.92
N ARG A 128 -5.33 -8.34 2.61
CA ARG A 128 -5.19 -9.76 2.27
C ARG A 128 -6.52 -10.51 2.34
N MET A 129 -7.29 -10.32 3.43
CA MET A 129 -8.61 -10.93 3.55
C MET A 129 -9.54 -10.54 2.39
N LEU A 130 -9.56 -9.25 2.02
CA LEU A 130 -10.39 -8.77 0.92
C LEU A 130 -9.95 -9.31 -0.45
N ILE A 131 -8.64 -9.41 -0.69
CA ILE A 131 -8.10 -10.02 -1.92
C ILE A 131 -8.51 -11.49 -2.01
N THR A 132 -8.38 -12.25 -0.92
CA THR A 132 -8.80 -13.65 -0.88
C THR A 132 -10.30 -13.81 -1.10
N GLU A 133 -11.13 -12.93 -0.54
CA GLU A 133 -12.58 -12.95 -0.78
C GLU A 133 -12.91 -12.68 -2.26
N MET A 134 -12.19 -11.74 -2.88
CA MET A 134 -12.35 -11.46 -4.31
C MET A 134 -11.87 -12.62 -5.20
N GLU A 135 -10.78 -13.29 -4.85
CA GLU A 135 -10.29 -14.49 -5.53
C GLU A 135 -11.33 -15.62 -5.47
N ASN A 136 -11.92 -15.85 -4.29
CA ASN A 136 -12.98 -16.84 -4.13
C ASN A 136 -14.22 -16.49 -4.96
N PHE A 137 -14.61 -15.22 -4.98
CA PHE A 137 -15.73 -14.76 -5.80
C PHE A 137 -15.44 -14.95 -7.30
N ALA A 138 -14.25 -14.57 -7.75
CA ALA A 138 -13.78 -14.77 -9.13
C ALA A 138 -13.83 -16.24 -9.55
N SER A 139 -13.31 -17.14 -8.71
CA SER A 139 -13.36 -18.59 -8.94
C SER A 139 -14.80 -19.08 -9.04
N SER A 140 -15.67 -18.69 -8.11
CA SER A 140 -17.08 -19.11 -8.12
C SER A 140 -17.86 -18.61 -9.33
N LEU A 141 -17.50 -17.44 -9.86
CA LEU A 141 -18.06 -16.92 -11.10
C LEU A 141 -17.57 -17.71 -12.30
N ALA A 142 -16.27 -18.02 -12.38
CA ALA A 142 -15.71 -18.84 -13.45
C ALA A 142 -16.39 -20.22 -13.51
N ASP A 143 -16.53 -20.89 -12.36
CA ASP A 143 -17.21 -22.18 -12.24
C ASP A 143 -18.65 -22.12 -12.75
N ARG A 144 -19.40 -21.05 -12.41
CA ARG A 144 -20.78 -20.87 -12.87
C ARG A 144 -20.89 -20.67 -14.38
N ILE A 145 -19.98 -19.90 -14.99
CA ILE A 145 -20.00 -19.68 -16.44
C ILE A 145 -19.62 -20.97 -17.17
N GLU A 146 -18.71 -21.78 -16.62
CA GLU A 146 -18.37 -23.10 -17.20
C GLU A 146 -19.58 -24.04 -17.18
N LEU A 147 -20.31 -24.08 -16.06
CA LEU A 147 -21.51 -24.90 -15.90
C LEU A 147 -22.67 -24.50 -16.83
N GLU A 148 -22.87 -23.20 -17.09
CA GLU A 148 -23.89 -22.75 -18.05
C GLU A 148 -23.50 -22.98 -19.53
N SER A 149 -22.21 -23.25 -19.81
CA SER A 149 -21.72 -23.49 -21.18
C SER A 149 -21.77 -24.96 -21.62
N ASN A 150 -21.97 -25.90 -20.67
CA ASN A 150 -22.17 -27.34 -20.91
C ASN A 150 -23.67 -27.69 -20.95
#